data_AF-A0A645DDZ5-F1
#
_entry.id   AF-A0A645DDZ5-F1
#
_cell.length_a   1.000
_cell.length_b   1.000
_cell.length_c   1.000
_cell.angle_alpha   90.00
_cell.angle_beta   90.00
_cell.angle_gamma   90.00
#
_symmetry.space_group_name_H-M   'P 1'
#
loop_
_entity.id
_entity.type
_entity.pdbx_description
1 polymer ?
#
loop_
_entity_poly.entity_id
_entity_poly.type
_entity_poly.pdbx_seq_one_letter_code
_entity_poly.pdbx_strand_id
1 'polypeptide(L)'
;MLLAKIDSNIVLSYNRSLPVIYKNIILKGIREGNFKSATDADSFVHQLMISIRGIIFEWCVCTCSFDLEKELLNHIELLFKGIQVNESI
;
A
#
# COMPACT_ATOMS: atom_id res chain seq x y z
N MET A 1 7.28 -19.49 -22.66
CA MET A 1 6.31 -19.66 -21.56
C MET A 1 5.64 -18.31 -21.32
N LEU A 2 4.37 -18.19 -21.74
CA LEU A 2 3.40 -17.08 -21.60
C LEU A 2 3.94 -15.66 -21.31
N LEU A 3 4.56 -15.01 -22.31
CA LEU A 3 4.53 -13.55 -22.42
C LEU A 3 3.25 -13.15 -23.17
N ALA A 4 2.08 -13.40 -22.56
CA ALA A 4 0.92 -12.62 -22.94
C ALA A 4 1.32 -11.16 -22.67
N LYS A 5 1.20 -10.30 -23.69
CA LYS A 5 1.45 -8.86 -23.60
C LYS A 5 0.40 -8.26 -22.66
N ILE A 6 0.53 -8.52 -21.37
CA ILE A 6 -0.27 -7.90 -20.33
C ILE A 6 0.12 -6.43 -20.43
N ASP A 7 -0.83 -5.60 -20.84
CA ASP A 7 -0.64 -4.17 -20.83
C ASP A 7 -0.18 -3.79 -19.42
N SER A 8 1.09 -3.40 -19.30
CA SER A 8 1.68 -3.07 -18.03
C SER A 8 0.97 -1.88 -17.41
N ASN A 9 0.25 -1.05 -18.19
CA ASN A 9 -0.65 -0.03 -17.65
C ASN A 9 -1.82 -0.65 -16.87
N ILE A 10 -2.32 -1.81 -17.26
CA ILE A 10 -3.34 -2.50 -16.47
C ILE A 10 -2.76 -2.81 -15.09
N VAL A 11 -1.55 -3.34 -14.96
CA VAL A 11 -0.96 -3.74 -13.65
C VAL A 11 -0.35 -2.57 -12.88
N LEU A 12 0.22 -1.58 -13.56
CA LEU A 12 1.04 -0.51 -12.98
C LEU A 12 0.32 0.83 -12.87
N SER A 13 -0.79 1.07 -13.56
CA SER A 13 -1.46 2.37 -13.51
C SER A 13 -2.04 2.66 -12.11
N TYR A 14 -1.83 3.89 -11.66
CA TYR A 14 -2.41 4.42 -10.44
C TYR A 14 -3.91 4.79 -10.61
N ASN A 15 -4.48 4.62 -11.81
CA ASN A 15 -5.89 4.80 -12.13
C ASN A 15 -6.78 3.60 -11.75
N ARG A 16 -6.25 2.59 -11.05
CA ARG A 16 -7.07 1.51 -10.50
C ARG A 16 -7.95 2.02 -9.34
N SER A 17 -9.04 1.29 -9.07
CA SER A 17 -9.91 1.54 -7.92
C SER A 17 -9.17 1.51 -6.58
N LEU A 18 -8.11 0.70 -6.43
CA LEU A 18 -7.40 0.51 -5.16
C LEU A 18 -6.71 1.78 -4.63
N PRO A 19 -5.81 2.47 -5.37
CA PRO A 19 -5.23 3.74 -4.91
C PRO A 19 -6.29 4.77 -4.50
N VAL A 20 -7.39 4.86 -5.24
CA VAL A 20 -8.52 5.75 -4.90
C VAL A 20 -9.20 5.33 -3.60
N ILE A 21 -9.45 4.03 -3.41
CA ILE A 21 -10.02 3.48 -2.17
C ILE A 21 -9.10 3.79 -0.98
N TYR A 22 -7.80 3.50 -1.09
CA TYR A 22 -6.83 3.79 -0.03
C TYR A 22 -6.78 5.28 0.28
N LYS A 23 -6.74 6.14 -0.74
CA LYS A 23 -6.77 7.60 -0.55
C LYS A 23 -8.01 8.03 0.22
N ASN A 24 -9.18 7.51 -0.14
CA ASN A 24 -10.42 7.84 0.56
C ASN A 24 -10.42 7.38 2.03
N ILE A 25 -9.85 6.21 2.32
CA ILE A 25 -9.68 5.71 3.69
C ILE A 25 -8.74 6.62 4.49
N ILE A 26 -7.58 6.98 3.93
CA ILE A 26 -6.62 7.87 4.59
C ILE A 26 -7.22 9.25 4.84
N LEU A 27 -7.86 9.85 3.83
CA LEU A 27 -8.53 11.15 3.97
C LEU A 27 -9.66 11.10 5.01
N LYS A 28 -10.39 9.98 5.10
CA LYS A 28 -11.40 9.78 6.14
C LYS A 28 -10.74 9.75 7.53
N GLY A 29 -9.69 8.96 7.72
CA GLY A 29 -8.99 8.90 9.00
C GLY A 29 -8.32 10.21 9.42
N ILE A 30 -7.83 11.01 8.47
CA ILE A 30 -7.35 12.38 8.74
C ILE A 30 -8.49 13.29 9.22
N ARG A 31 -9.65 13.25 8.53
CA ARG A 31 -10.83 14.04 8.94
C ARG A 31 -11.38 13.66 10.32
N GLU A 32 -11.29 12.37 10.66
CA GLU A 32 -11.74 11.84 11.95
C GLU A 32 -10.70 12.03 13.08
N GLY A 33 -9.50 12.55 12.78
CA GLY A 33 -8.44 12.74 13.76
C GLY A 33 -7.66 11.48 14.12
N ASN A 34 -7.94 10.35 13.46
CA ASN A 34 -7.27 9.06 13.67
C ASN A 34 -5.85 9.03 13.05
N PHE A 35 -5.64 9.79 11.97
CA PHE A 35 -4.35 9.88 11.27
C PHE A 35 -3.80 11.31 11.27
N LYS A 36 -2.47 11.42 11.30
CA LYS A 36 -1.72 12.68 11.23
C LYS A 36 -2.01 13.39 9.91
N SER A 37 -2.43 14.65 9.98
CA SER A 37 -2.66 15.50 8.80
C SER A 37 -1.38 15.98 8.10
N ALA A 38 -0.22 15.83 8.76
CA ALA A 38 1.07 16.23 8.21
C ALA A 38 1.51 15.40 7.00
N THR A 39 0.87 14.25 6.74
CA THR A 39 1.19 13.38 5.62
C THR A 39 0.22 13.64 4.46
N ASP A 40 0.74 14.01 3.29
CA ASP A 40 -0.05 14.10 2.07
C ASP A 40 -0.62 12.70 1.72
N ALA A 41 -1.95 12.61 1.62
CA ALA A 41 -2.65 11.33 1.42
C ALA A 41 -2.26 10.67 0.09
N ASP A 42 -2.02 11.46 -0.96
CA ASP A 42 -1.54 10.97 -2.25
C ASP A 42 -0.15 10.36 -2.12
N SER A 43 0.77 11.05 -1.45
CA SER A 43 2.12 10.56 -1.18
C SER A 43 2.12 9.27 -0.36
N PHE A 44 1.30 9.18 0.69
CA PHE A 44 1.18 7.95 1.49
C PHE A 44 0.67 6.78 0.65
N VAL A 45 -0.40 6.99 -0.13
CA VAL A 45 -0.95 5.96 -1.01
C VAL A 45 0.05 5.52 -2.06
N HIS A 46 0.82 6.46 -2.61
CA HIS A 46 1.90 6.14 -3.54
C HIS A 46 2.95 5.21 -2.92
N GLN A 47 3.43 5.53 -1.70
CA GLN A 47 4.37 4.68 -0.98
C GLN A 47 3.78 3.32 -0.63
N LEU A 48 2.53 3.28 -0.16
CA LEU A 48 1.80 2.03 0.11
C LEU A 48 1.75 1.13 -1.12
N MET A 49 1.43 1.69 -2.28
CA MET A 49 1.39 0.93 -3.54
C MET A 49 2.78 0.43 -3.97
N ILE A 50 3.83 1.22 -3.76
CA ILE A 50 5.22 0.80 -4.02
C ILE A 50 5.59 -0.37 -3.11
N SER A 51 5.31 -0.29 -1.81
CA SER A 51 5.61 -1.36 -0.84
C SER A 51 4.88 -2.66 -1.21
N ILE A 52 3.58 -2.60 -1.47
CA ILE A 52 2.79 -3.78 -1.89
C ILE A 52 3.40 -4.44 -3.13
N ARG A 53 3.75 -3.63 -4.15
CA ARG A 53 4.36 -4.13 -5.39
C ARG A 53 5.75 -4.71 -5.15
N GLY A 54 6.56 -4.08 -4.29
CA GLY A 54 7.89 -4.54 -3.92
C GLY A 54 7.87 -5.92 -3.26
N ILE A 55 6.97 -6.12 -2.29
CA ILE A 55 6.83 -7.39 -1.57
C ILE A 55 6.35 -8.50 -2.52
N ILE A 56 5.35 -8.22 -3.35
CA ILE A 56 4.87 -9.19 -4.36
C ILE A 56 6.00 -9.54 -5.34
N PHE A 57 6.77 -8.54 -5.79
CA PHE A 57 7.90 -8.75 -6.68
C PHE A 57 8.96 -9.64 -6.03
N GLU A 58 9.37 -9.32 -4.79
CA GLU A 58 10.32 -10.10 -4.02
C GLU A 58 9.86 -11.54 -3.83
N TRP A 59 8.59 -11.74 -3.48
CA TRP A 59 8.01 -13.07 -3.34
C TRP A 59 8.07 -13.88 -4.64
N CYS A 60 7.78 -13.25 -5.77
CA CYS A 60 7.86 -13.89 -7.09
C CYS A 60 9.29 -14.30 -7.46
N VAL A 61 10.28 -13.45 -7.20
CA VAL A 61 11.68 -13.74 -7.57
C VAL A 61 12.36 -14.69 -6.60
N CYS A 62 11.95 -14.71 -5.33
CA CYS A 62 12.53 -15.55 -4.29
C CYS A 62 11.86 -16.93 -4.17
N THR A 63 11.30 -17.49 -5.26
CA THR A 63 10.67 -18.83 -5.25
C THR A 63 9.54 -18.99 -4.23
N CYS A 64 8.81 -17.91 -3.93
CA CYS A 64 7.73 -17.93 -2.93
C CYS A 64 8.24 -18.33 -1.52
N SER A 65 9.44 -17.88 -1.15
CA SER A 65 10.17 -18.32 0.06
C SER A 65 9.55 -17.90 1.41
N PHE A 66 8.54 -17.04 1.40
CA PHE A 66 7.85 -16.57 2.59
C PHE A 66 6.34 -16.53 2.40
N ASP A 67 5.62 -16.41 3.52
CA ASP A 67 4.18 -16.19 3.54
C ASP A 67 3.88 -14.76 3.07
N LEU A 68 3.40 -14.65 1.82
CA LEU A 68 3.11 -13.37 1.18
C LEU A 68 2.05 -12.57 1.94
N GLU A 69 1.00 -13.24 2.42
CA GLU A 69 -0.10 -12.56 3.11
C GLU A 69 0.40 -11.96 4.42
N LYS A 70 1.14 -12.75 5.20
CA LYS A 70 1.71 -12.30 6.46
C LYS A 70 2.67 -11.12 6.29
N GLU A 71 3.60 -11.19 5.34
CA GLU A 71 4.56 -10.10 5.11
C GLU A 71 3.87 -8.84 4.59
N LEU A 72 2.86 -8.99 3.73
CA LEU A 72 2.09 -7.86 3.23
C LEU A 72 1.32 -7.16 4.35
N LEU A 73 0.65 -7.92 5.22
CA LEU A 73 -0.07 -7.37 6.38
C LEU A 73 0.86 -6.66 7.35
N ASN A 74 2.01 -7.27 7.68
CA ASN A 74 3.02 -6.64 8.54
C ASN A 74 3.49 -5.28 7.97
N HIS A 75 3.78 -5.24 6.67
CA HIS A 75 4.23 -4.00 6.04
C HIS A 75 3.16 -2.92 6.00
N ILE A 76 1.91 -3.30 5.73
CA ILE A 76 0.78 -2.35 5.79
C ILE A 76 0.63 -1.82 7.22
N GLU A 77 0.66 -2.69 8.24
CA GLU A 77 0.55 -2.28 9.64
C GLU A 77 1.65 -1.28 10.03
N LEU A 78 2.90 -1.54 9.63
CA LEU A 78 4.03 -0.63 9.87
C LEU A 78 3.82 0.75 9.24
N LEU A 79 3.36 0.81 7.98
CA LEU A 79 3.06 2.07 7.31
C LEU A 79 1.94 2.85 8.02
N PHE A 80 0.87 2.16 8.42
CA PHE A 80 -0.26 2.78 9.11
C PHE A 80 0.11 3.26 10.53
N LYS A 81 0.95 2.52 11.27
CA LYS A 81 1.50 2.97 12.56
C LYS A 81 2.28 4.28 12.43
N GLY A 82 2.97 4.50 11.31
CA GLY A 82 3.70 5.76 11.06
C GLY A 82 2.79 6.99 11.04
N ILE A 83 1.56 6.83 10.53
CA ILE A 83 0.58 7.93 10.38
C ILE A 83 -0.47 7.97 11.47
N GLN A 84 -0.61 6.94 12.31
CA GLN A 84 -1.51 6.97 13.46
C GLN A 84 -1.14 8.11 14.41
N VAL A 85 -2.17 8.81 14.91
CA VAL A 85 -2.01 9.70 16.05
C VAL A 85 -1.88 8.80 17.28
N ASN A 86 -0.71 8.79 17.91
CA ASN A 86 -0.54 8.06 19.17
C ASN A 86 -1.54 8.63 20.17
N GLU A 87 -2.43 7.78 20.70
CA GLU A 87 -3.15 8.11 21.93
C GLU A 87 -2.08 8.38 22.98
N SER A 88 -1.93 9.66 23.33
CA SER A 88 -1.21 10.06 24.52
C SER A 88 -2.12 9.65 25.67
N ILE A 89 -1.81 8.51 26.29
CA ILE A 89 -2.32 8.14 27.62
C ILE A 89 -1.60 9.01 28.65
#